data_AF-D0MTK1-F1
#
_entry.id   AF-D0MTK1-F1
#
_cell.length_a   1.000
_cell.length_b   1.000
_cell.length_c   1.000
_cell.angle_alpha   90.00
_cell.angle_beta   90.00
_cell.angle_gamma   90.00
#
_symmetry.space_group_name_H-M   'P 1'
#
loop_
_entity.id
_entity.type
_entity.pdbx_description
1 polymer ?
#
loop_
_entity_poly.entity_id
_entity_poly.type
_entity_poly.pdbx_seq_one_letter_code
_entity_poly.pdbx_strand_id
1 'polypeptide(L)'
;MDDHKVKRYISTAGLQNGQFIGPDKVEVSIKNGAPFLSALVPQTMFNYSAYCPEDFYGKMQKDYVLYSIENPDAQYTYSQFNVNRWPQFGSFSTANFFLPVYNNVNHCLPGDNQCISDQKRRKANFLKLEEAHFFASPADNRIMPWQSSIFGRH
;
A
#
# COMPACT_ATOMS: atom_id res chain seq x y z
N MET A 1 20.74 -12.52 5.31
CA MET A 1 20.29 -13.85 5.79
C MET A 1 19.28 -14.33 4.76
N ASP A 2 19.70 -15.14 3.78
CA ASP A 2 19.03 -15.24 2.46
C ASP A 2 18.89 -16.67 1.93
N ASP A 3 18.81 -17.61 2.85
CA ASP A 3 18.63 -19.01 2.51
C ASP A 3 17.54 -19.60 3.39
N HIS A 4 16.36 -19.00 3.28
CA HIS A 4 15.19 -19.58 3.91
C HIS A 4 14.91 -20.95 3.28
N LYS A 5 14.45 -21.88 4.12
CA LYS A 5 13.98 -23.20 3.69
C LYS A 5 12.45 -23.28 3.63
N VAL A 6 11.79 -22.13 3.68
CA VAL A 6 10.33 -22.02 3.55
C VAL A 6 9.92 -22.49 2.16
N LYS A 7 9.03 -23.48 2.10
CA LYS A 7 8.48 -24.05 0.86
C LYS A 7 7.12 -23.47 0.49
N ARG A 8 6.33 -23.05 1.49
CA ARG A 8 4.96 -22.55 1.29
C ARG A 8 4.79 -21.20 1.95
N TYR A 9 4.26 -20.25 1.19
CA TYR A 9 3.80 -18.97 1.70
C TYR A 9 2.27 -18.95 1.67
N ILE A 10 1.66 -18.52 2.76
CA ILE A 10 0.20 -18.40 2.89
C ILE A 10 -0.11 -16.98 3.34
N SER A 11 -0.86 -16.25 2.53
CA SER A 11 -1.36 -14.90 2.84
C SER A 11 -2.87 -14.92 2.93
N THR A 12 -3.39 -14.68 4.14
CA THR A 12 -4.82 -14.50 4.40
C THR A 12 -5.15 -13.02 4.49
N ALA A 13 -5.76 -12.45 3.44
CA ALA A 13 -6.12 -11.02 3.36
C ALA A 13 -4.94 -10.04 3.52
N GLY A 14 -3.80 -10.34 2.88
CA GLY A 14 -2.62 -9.47 2.90
C GLY A 14 -2.73 -8.25 1.98
N LEU A 15 -2.12 -7.14 2.34
CA LEU A 15 -2.07 -5.91 1.53
C LEU A 15 -1.05 -5.99 0.37
N GLN A 16 -1.12 -7.02 -0.48
CA GLN A 16 -0.04 -7.30 -1.43
C GLN A 16 0.25 -6.10 -2.34
N ASN A 17 -0.79 -5.48 -2.91
CA ASN A 17 -0.65 -4.26 -3.72
C ASN A 17 -1.13 -2.97 -3.01
N GLY A 18 -1.39 -3.02 -1.71
CA GLY A 18 -1.86 -1.88 -0.92
C GLY A 18 -3.36 -1.59 -1.00
N GLN A 19 -3.80 -0.53 -0.32
CA GLN A 19 -5.18 -0.05 -0.34
C GLN A 19 -5.38 1.06 -1.36
N PHE A 20 -6.50 1.04 -2.06
CA PHE A 20 -6.92 2.12 -2.95
C PHE A 20 -8.42 2.33 -2.80
N ILE A 21 -8.83 3.55 -2.49
CA ILE A 21 -10.25 3.93 -2.45
C ILE A 21 -10.71 4.12 -3.90
N GLY A 22 -11.08 3.00 -4.55
CA GLY A 22 -11.61 3.01 -5.92
C GLY A 22 -13.02 3.60 -5.99
N PRO A 23 -13.49 3.98 -7.21
CA PRO A 23 -14.75 4.69 -7.42
C PRO A 23 -15.96 3.93 -6.84
N ASP A 24 -15.95 2.60 -6.91
CA ASP A 24 -17.07 1.74 -6.49
C ASP A 24 -17.29 1.66 -4.96
N LYS A 25 -16.39 2.25 -4.15
CA LYS A 25 -16.42 2.15 -2.67
C LYS A 25 -16.20 3.48 -1.95
N VAL A 26 -16.15 4.57 -2.70
CA VAL A 26 -16.21 5.93 -2.18
C VAL A 26 -17.45 6.06 -1.30
N GLU A 27 -18.61 5.60 -1.77
CA GLU A 27 -19.88 5.61 -1.01
C GLU A 27 -19.84 4.93 0.37
N VAL A 28 -19.01 3.89 0.57
CA VAL A 28 -18.86 3.21 1.88
C VAL A 28 -17.98 4.03 2.84
N SER A 29 -16.95 4.68 2.31
CA SER A 29 -16.06 5.57 3.08
C SER A 29 -16.79 6.88 3.45
N ILE A 30 -17.56 7.39 2.49
CA ILE A 30 -18.51 8.50 2.59
C ILE A 30 -19.53 8.28 3.70
N LYS A 31 -20.27 7.16 3.62
CA LYS A 31 -21.48 6.95 4.43
C LYS A 31 -21.17 6.78 5.91
N ASN A 32 -19.95 6.36 6.23
CA ASN A 32 -19.51 6.21 7.59
C ASN A 32 -18.73 7.43 8.11
N GLY A 33 -18.35 8.42 7.28
CA GLY A 33 -17.53 9.56 7.71
C GLY A 33 -16.06 9.20 7.93
N ALA A 34 -15.53 8.24 7.15
CA ALA A 34 -14.18 7.71 7.28
C ALA A 34 -13.67 7.41 8.72
N PRO A 35 -14.46 6.79 9.63
CA PRO A 35 -14.06 6.62 11.03
C PRO A 35 -12.89 5.67 11.15
N PHE A 36 -12.84 4.66 10.27
CA PHE A 36 -11.72 3.74 10.20
C PHE A 36 -10.43 4.47 9.85
N LEU A 37 -10.43 5.34 8.83
CA LEU A 37 -9.24 6.10 8.45
C LEU A 37 -8.82 7.08 9.55
N SER A 38 -9.79 7.73 10.18
CA SER A 38 -9.57 8.64 11.31
C SER A 38 -9.06 7.94 12.57
N ALA A 39 -9.31 6.62 12.70
CA ALA A 39 -8.75 5.80 13.77
C ALA A 39 -7.31 5.34 13.48
N LEU A 40 -6.89 5.34 12.21
CA LEU A 40 -5.53 4.94 11.81
C LEU A 40 -4.54 6.11 11.83
N VAL A 41 -5.01 7.32 11.51
CA VAL A 41 -4.20 8.54 11.48
C VAL A 41 -4.98 9.64 12.20
N PRO A 42 -4.40 10.30 13.21
CA PRO A 42 -5.10 11.36 13.93
C PRO A 42 -5.31 12.58 13.05
N GLN A 43 -6.33 13.36 13.36
CA GLN A 43 -6.71 14.57 12.61
C GLN A 43 -5.58 15.61 12.53
N THR A 44 -4.71 15.67 13.55
CA THR A 44 -3.54 16.55 13.58
C THR A 44 -2.47 16.19 12.55
N MET A 45 -2.51 14.96 12.02
CA MET A 45 -1.64 14.50 10.94
C MET A 45 -2.36 14.60 9.60
N PHE A 46 -3.56 14.01 9.46
CA PHE A 46 -4.33 14.13 8.23
C PHE A 46 -5.83 14.21 8.55
N ASN A 47 -6.46 15.32 8.20
CA ASN A 47 -7.84 15.60 8.56
C ASN A 47 -8.81 15.02 7.52
N TYR A 48 -9.15 13.73 7.64
CA TYR A 48 -10.16 13.09 6.78
C TYR A 48 -11.55 13.74 6.88
N SER A 49 -11.89 14.36 8.02
CA SER A 49 -13.18 15.03 8.23
C SER A 49 -13.31 16.35 7.47
N ALA A 50 -12.25 16.87 6.86
CA ALA A 50 -12.29 18.07 6.01
C ALA A 50 -12.91 17.81 4.63
N TYR A 51 -13.17 16.54 4.28
CA TYR A 51 -13.58 16.14 2.95
C TYR A 51 -15.07 15.77 2.93
N CYS A 52 -15.78 16.34 1.95
CA CYS A 52 -17.14 15.91 1.63
C CYS A 52 -17.10 14.58 0.90
N PRO A 53 -18.24 13.89 0.81
CA PRO A 53 -18.29 12.60 0.19
C PRO A 53 -17.63 12.49 -1.20
N GLU A 54 -17.95 13.42 -2.07
CA GLU A 54 -17.50 13.50 -3.45
C GLU A 54 -15.98 13.72 -3.56
N ASP A 55 -15.35 14.26 -2.50
CA ASP A 55 -13.91 14.54 -2.47
C ASP A 55 -13.08 13.28 -2.21
N PHE A 56 -13.67 12.18 -1.71
CA PHE A 56 -12.93 10.95 -1.38
C PHE A 56 -12.33 10.27 -2.61
N TYR A 57 -12.89 10.51 -3.79
CA TYR A 57 -12.32 10.10 -5.07
C TYR A 57 -11.61 11.28 -5.72
N GLY A 58 -10.30 11.18 -5.92
CA GLY A 58 -9.52 12.24 -6.56
C GLY A 58 -8.94 13.26 -5.56
N LYS A 59 -9.75 14.17 -5.01
CA LYS A 59 -9.23 15.32 -4.22
C LYS A 59 -8.52 14.88 -2.93
N MET A 60 -9.21 14.16 -2.06
CA MET A 60 -8.62 13.65 -0.81
C MET A 60 -7.42 12.73 -1.09
N GLN A 61 -7.53 11.87 -2.11
CA GLN A 61 -6.43 10.98 -2.51
C GLN A 61 -5.20 11.75 -2.95
N LYS A 62 -5.38 12.81 -3.75
CA LYS A 62 -4.30 13.69 -4.17
C LYS A 62 -3.67 14.39 -2.96
N ASP A 63 -4.47 14.98 -2.09
CA ASP A 63 -3.99 15.67 -0.91
C ASP A 63 -3.25 14.72 0.04
N TYR A 64 -3.74 13.49 0.20
CA TYR A 64 -3.09 12.44 0.97
C TYR A 64 -1.72 12.06 0.40
N VAL A 65 -1.63 11.92 -0.92
CA VAL A 65 -0.36 11.66 -1.61
C VAL A 65 0.61 12.82 -1.42
N LEU A 66 0.17 14.05 -1.65
CA LEU A 66 1.01 15.24 -1.46
C LEU A 66 1.50 15.34 -0.02
N TYR A 67 0.60 15.17 0.95
CA TYR A 67 0.96 15.14 2.36
C TYR A 67 2.03 14.08 2.67
N SER A 68 1.89 12.86 2.10
CA SER A 68 2.84 11.76 2.29
C SER A 68 4.24 12.07 1.75
N ILE A 69 4.32 12.88 0.67
CA ILE A 69 5.58 13.31 0.04
C ILE A 69 6.21 14.45 0.86
N GLU A 70 5.39 15.42 1.28
CA GLU A 70 5.84 16.61 2.02
C GLU A 70 6.20 16.29 3.47
N ASN A 71 5.63 15.23 4.03
CA ASN A 71 5.82 14.79 5.42
C ASN A 71 6.32 13.33 5.46
N PRO A 72 7.54 13.04 4.98
CA PRO A 72 8.05 11.67 4.90
C PRO A 72 8.10 10.96 6.26
N ASP A 73 8.25 11.70 7.36
CA ASP A 73 8.21 11.16 8.73
C ASP A 73 6.86 10.51 9.10
N ALA A 74 5.77 10.93 8.45
CA ALA A 74 4.46 10.34 8.64
C ALA A 74 4.44 8.86 8.25
N GLN A 75 5.23 8.47 7.23
CA GLN A 75 5.38 7.08 6.82
C GLN A 75 6.11 6.24 7.88
N TYR A 76 7.00 6.80 8.70
CA TYR A 76 7.62 6.08 9.82
C TYR A 76 6.69 5.92 11.03
N THR A 77 5.71 6.82 11.15
CA THR A 77 4.83 6.89 12.33
C THR A 77 3.53 6.12 12.12
N TYR A 78 2.95 6.20 10.92
CA TYR A 78 1.65 5.59 10.61
C TYR A 78 1.72 4.72 9.36
N SER A 79 1.42 3.43 9.52
CA SER A 79 1.44 2.46 8.43
C SER A 79 0.47 2.77 7.29
N GLN A 80 -0.57 3.58 7.54
CA GLN A 80 -1.55 3.97 6.53
C GLN A 80 -0.87 4.66 5.34
N PHE A 81 0.16 5.50 5.56
CA PHE A 81 0.89 6.18 4.48
C PHE A 81 1.73 5.20 3.65
N ASN A 82 2.14 4.09 4.25
CA ASN A 82 2.92 3.04 3.60
C ASN A 82 2.06 2.09 2.78
N VAL A 83 0.87 1.74 3.26
CA VAL A 83 0.03 0.72 2.63
C VAL A 83 -0.99 1.28 1.65
N ASN A 84 -1.19 2.59 1.56
CA ASN A 84 -2.02 3.17 0.51
C ASN A 84 -1.28 3.20 -0.82
N ARG A 85 -1.91 2.63 -1.84
CA ARG A 85 -1.48 2.69 -3.23
C ARG A 85 -1.90 4.02 -3.83
N TRP A 86 -1.02 4.62 -4.63
CA TRP A 86 -1.32 5.88 -5.30
C TRP A 86 -1.70 5.61 -6.77
N PRO A 87 -2.56 6.45 -7.38
CA PRO A 87 -2.91 6.34 -8.80
C PRO A 87 -1.67 6.43 -9.72
N GLN A 88 -0.71 7.28 -9.37
CA GLN A 88 0.50 7.47 -10.17
C GLN A 88 1.63 6.58 -9.67
N PHE A 89 1.98 5.57 -10.47
CA PHE A 89 3.01 4.60 -10.09
C PHE A 89 4.40 5.20 -9.85
N GLY A 90 4.84 6.16 -10.68
CA GLY A 90 6.21 6.69 -10.62
C GLY A 90 6.53 7.46 -9.34
N SER A 91 5.64 8.34 -8.89
CA SER A 91 5.80 9.03 -7.60
C SER A 91 5.69 8.04 -6.44
N PHE A 92 4.73 7.11 -6.51
CA PHE A 92 4.56 6.06 -5.51
C PHE A 92 5.82 5.21 -5.33
N SER A 93 6.41 4.70 -6.42
CA SER A 93 7.60 3.83 -6.36
C SER A 93 8.85 4.54 -5.84
N THR A 94 8.83 5.86 -5.79
CA THR A 94 9.98 6.71 -5.41
C THR A 94 9.82 7.26 -4.00
N ALA A 95 8.62 7.72 -3.63
CA ALA A 95 8.38 8.41 -2.36
C ALA A 95 7.85 7.48 -1.25
N ASN A 96 7.18 6.37 -1.59
CA ASN A 96 6.76 5.39 -0.59
C ASN A 96 7.91 4.42 -0.31
N PHE A 97 8.39 4.36 0.93
CA PHE A 97 9.56 3.54 1.26
C PHE A 97 9.23 2.08 1.61
N PHE A 98 7.96 1.73 1.73
CA PHE A 98 7.55 0.40 2.21
C PHE A 98 7.00 -0.48 1.09
N LEU A 99 5.83 -0.15 0.53
CA LEU A 99 5.15 -1.04 -0.43
C LEU A 99 5.95 -1.27 -1.72
N PRO A 100 6.67 -0.28 -2.29
CA PRO A 100 7.57 -0.52 -3.42
C PRO A 100 8.71 -1.48 -3.09
N VAL A 101 9.25 -1.43 -1.87
CA VAL A 101 10.31 -2.37 -1.44
C VAL A 101 9.71 -3.77 -1.23
N TYR A 102 8.55 -3.86 -0.58
CA TYR A 102 7.80 -5.10 -0.38
C TYR A 102 7.49 -5.79 -1.71
N ASN A 103 6.99 -5.03 -2.69
CA ASN A 103 6.68 -5.52 -4.04
C ASN A 103 7.91 -5.63 -4.96
N ASN A 104 9.09 -5.29 -4.46
CA ASN A 104 10.36 -5.33 -5.19
C ASN A 104 10.35 -4.49 -6.50
N VAL A 105 9.69 -3.34 -6.46
CA VAL A 105 9.57 -2.36 -7.55
C VAL A 105 10.07 -0.95 -7.18
N ASN A 106 10.73 -0.81 -6.03
CA ASN A 106 11.33 0.45 -5.61
C ASN A 106 12.38 0.93 -6.64
N HIS A 107 12.54 2.24 -6.78
CA HIS A 107 13.58 2.77 -7.67
C HIS A 107 14.97 2.65 -7.01
N CYS A 108 15.95 2.09 -7.71
CA CYS A 108 17.35 2.11 -7.29
C CYS A 108 18.10 3.18 -8.09
N LEU A 109 18.72 4.13 -7.39
CA LEU A 109 19.48 5.20 -8.03
C LEU A 109 20.73 4.64 -8.74
N PRO A 110 21.20 5.30 -9.82
CA PRO A 110 22.49 4.94 -10.42
C PRO A 110 23.61 4.94 -9.38
N GLY A 111 24.36 3.84 -9.30
CA GLY A 111 25.44 3.65 -8.33
C GLY A 111 25.02 3.02 -6.99
N ASP A 112 23.72 2.87 -6.72
CA ASP A 112 23.23 2.16 -5.54
C ASP A 112 23.26 0.63 -5.76
N ASN A 113 24.48 0.09 -5.71
CA ASN A 113 24.72 -1.35 -5.86
C ASN A 113 24.03 -2.18 -4.78
N GLN A 114 23.84 -1.61 -3.58
CA GLN A 114 23.18 -2.28 -2.47
C GLN A 114 21.69 -2.46 -2.77
N CYS A 115 21.00 -1.40 -3.21
CA CYS A 115 19.60 -1.48 -3.62
C CYS A 115 19.38 -2.53 -4.70
N ILE A 116 20.22 -2.54 -5.75
CA ILE A 116 20.12 -3.50 -6.85
C ILE A 116 20.36 -4.92 -6.35
N SER A 117 21.36 -5.12 -5.47
CA SER A 117 21.65 -6.41 -4.85
C SER A 117 20.47 -6.90 -4.02
N ASP A 118 19.90 -6.03 -3.19
CA ASP A 118 18.74 -6.34 -2.36
C ASP A 118 17.50 -6.69 -3.18
N GLN A 119 17.28 -6.03 -4.31
CA GLN A 119 16.18 -6.39 -5.19
C GLN A 119 16.36 -7.77 -5.81
N LYS A 120 17.57 -8.10 -6.27
CA LYS A 120 17.89 -9.44 -6.79
C LYS A 120 17.70 -10.50 -5.73
N ARG A 121 18.15 -10.20 -4.50
CA ARG A 121 18.06 -11.07 -3.32
C ARG A 121 16.62 -11.35 -2.91
N ARG A 122 15.77 -10.31 -2.78
CA ARG A 122 14.33 -10.47 -2.48
C ARG A 122 13.62 -11.32 -3.54
N LYS A 123 13.89 -11.04 -4.83
CA LYS A 123 13.36 -11.84 -5.94
C LYS A 123 13.81 -13.31 -5.85
N ALA A 124 15.11 -13.54 -5.66
CA ALA A 124 15.66 -14.89 -5.56
C ALA A 124 15.05 -15.66 -4.38
N ASN A 125 14.87 -15.02 -3.23
CA ASN A 125 14.21 -15.62 -2.07
C ASN A 125 12.76 -15.97 -2.38
N PHE A 126 11.96 -15.04 -2.90
CA PHE A 126 10.56 -15.32 -3.22
C PHE A 126 10.40 -16.49 -4.21
N LEU A 127 11.31 -16.62 -5.18
CA LEU A 127 11.31 -17.72 -6.15
C LEU A 127 11.76 -19.09 -5.57
N LYS A 128 12.25 -19.15 -4.33
CA LYS A 128 12.52 -20.43 -3.64
C LYS A 128 11.26 -21.08 -3.09
N LEU A 129 10.14 -20.35 -3.01
CA LEU A 129 8.86 -20.92 -2.62
C LEU A 129 8.43 -21.97 -3.66
N GLU A 130 8.04 -23.15 -3.19
CA GLU A 130 7.41 -24.18 -4.02
C GLU A 130 5.94 -23.81 -4.29
N GLU A 131 5.28 -23.18 -3.31
CA GLU A 131 3.89 -22.75 -3.41
C GLU A 131 3.67 -21.40 -2.73
N ALA A 132 2.78 -20.58 -3.29
CA ALA A 132 2.31 -19.34 -2.69
C ALA A 132 0.78 -19.25 -2.82
N HIS A 133 0.09 -19.30 -1.68
CA HIS A 133 -1.36 -19.30 -1.59
C HIS A 133 -1.86 -17.95 -1.10
N PHE A 134 -2.65 -17.28 -1.95
CA PHE A 134 -3.21 -15.96 -1.67
C PHE A 134 -4.72 -16.07 -1.55
N PHE A 135 -5.23 -15.82 -0.35
CA PHE A 135 -6.66 -15.84 -0.08
C PHE A 135 -7.22 -14.43 -0.07
N ALA A 136 -8.29 -14.24 -0.83
CA ALA A 136 -9.03 -12.99 -0.92
C ALA A 136 -10.53 -13.31 -1.01
N SER A 137 -11.38 -12.34 -0.65
CA SER A 137 -12.83 -12.51 -0.71
C SER A 137 -13.50 -11.21 -1.17
N PRO A 138 -14.47 -11.26 -2.10
CA PRO A 138 -15.32 -10.12 -2.40
C PRO A 138 -16.11 -9.61 -1.19
N ALA A 139 -16.28 -10.43 -0.15
CA ALA A 139 -16.92 -10.04 1.11
C ALA A 139 -15.96 -9.35 2.10
N ASP A 140 -14.67 -9.21 1.78
CA ASP A 140 -13.71 -8.46 2.58
C ASP A 140 -14.08 -6.96 2.55
N ASN A 141 -14.41 -6.41 3.72
CA ASN A 141 -14.80 -5.01 3.90
C ASN A 141 -13.68 -4.16 4.54
N ARG A 142 -12.46 -4.70 4.63
CA ARG A 142 -11.28 -4.04 5.19
C ARG A 142 -10.23 -3.76 4.13
N ILE A 143 -9.84 -4.78 3.37
CA ILE A 143 -8.88 -4.64 2.27
C ILE A 143 -9.63 -4.17 1.04
N MET A 144 -9.39 -2.93 0.66
CA MET A 144 -10.07 -2.30 -0.47
C MET A 144 -9.03 -1.80 -1.47
N PRO A 145 -9.05 -2.29 -2.71
CA PRO A 145 -9.88 -3.40 -3.19
C PRO A 145 -9.47 -4.76 -2.63
N TRP A 146 -10.42 -5.69 -2.47
CA TRP A 146 -10.12 -7.04 -1.96
C TRP A 146 -9.16 -7.80 -2.88
N GLN A 147 -9.18 -7.48 -4.18
CA GLN A 147 -8.26 -8.01 -5.18
C GLN A 147 -6.81 -7.66 -4.88
N SER A 148 -6.54 -6.61 -4.09
CA SER A 148 -5.18 -6.30 -3.65
C SER A 148 -4.51 -7.47 -2.93
N SER A 149 -5.30 -8.31 -2.25
CA SER A 149 -4.80 -9.52 -1.59
C SER A 149 -4.28 -10.61 -2.52
N ILE A 150 -4.59 -10.51 -3.81
CA ILE A 150 -4.15 -11.42 -4.88
C ILE A 150 -3.45 -10.65 -6.02
N PHE A 151 -2.75 -9.57 -5.68
CA PHE A 151 -2.00 -8.71 -6.62
C PHE A 151 -2.85 -8.05 -7.71
N GLY A 152 -4.16 -7.90 -7.49
CA GLY A 152 -5.00 -7.06 -8.32
C GLY A 152 -4.50 -5.61 -8.33
N ARG A 153 -4.71 -4.94 -9.47
CA ARG A 153 -4.45 -3.50 -9.64
C ARG A 153 -5.75 -2.84 -10.09
N HIS A 154 -5.95 -1.60 -9.67
CA HIS A 154 -7.02 -0.71 -10.12
C HIS A 154 -6.40 0.53 -10.72
#